data_AF-A0A957VF87-F1
#
_entry.id   AF-A0A957VF87-F1
#
_cell.length_a   1.000
_cell.length_b   1.000
_cell.length_c   1.000
_cell.angle_alpha   90.00
_cell.angle_beta   90.00
_cell.angle_gamma   90.00
#
_symmetry.space_group_name_H-M   'P 1'
#
loop_
_entity.id
_entity.type
_entity.pdbx_description
1 polymer ?
#
loop_
_entity_poly.entity_id
_entity_poly.type
_entity_poly.pdbx_seq_one_letter_code
_entity_poly.pdbx_strand_id
1 'polypeptide(L)'
;MSIENEYELVVGMEVHAQLLTRSKMFCSCATDYAGAPPNTRVCPVCLGMPGALPVINGAALEATMKTGLALNCEIPPRAVFARKNYTYPDLPKGYQISQFEYPSCVNGWLEIELPDETTKRIGIRRAHLEEDTGRTVHQGRYSYVDLNRAGMPLMEIVSEADINSPDEAYAYLSKLRTILRYLGVNSGDMEKGALRCEPNISVRTLAQKARGEYGTKVEVKNLNSFRAVRSAIAYEMERQIAVLESGGTVEQVNMGWDEQRQCTVVQRSKEDSHDYRYFPEPDLPPIEVSRAWVDQIGTTLPELPDSKRMRYEQEWGLRPIDSETLVSEKLVADFFESAVAAYGTDDGKPQRMANWLTGELFRLLYADGEGQDLRQIAQVKLTPAQLAALLTLVDDKLINANTG
;
A
#
# COMPACT_ATOMS: atom_id res chain seq x y z
N MET A 1 2.79 -38.17 1.89
CA MET A 1 1.91 -37.11 2.42
C MET A 1 2.51 -35.81 1.94
N SER A 2 1.76 -34.93 1.26
CA SER A 2 2.31 -33.66 0.79
C SER A 2 2.72 -32.79 1.99
N ILE A 3 3.89 -32.17 1.85
CA ILE A 3 4.62 -31.38 2.86
C ILE A 3 3.76 -30.24 3.47
N GLU A 4 2.77 -29.76 2.72
CA GLU A 4 1.80 -28.74 3.14
C GLU A 4 0.86 -29.16 4.29
N ASN A 5 0.81 -30.45 4.65
CA ASN A 5 -0.13 -30.94 5.68
C ASN A 5 0.38 -30.89 7.13
N GLU A 6 1.66 -30.55 7.39
CA GLU A 6 2.22 -30.53 8.75
C GLU A 6 2.55 -29.13 9.28
N TYR A 7 2.73 -28.17 8.37
CA TYR A 7 3.09 -26.79 8.69
C TYR A 7 2.04 -25.80 8.20
N GLU A 8 1.85 -24.73 8.96
CA GLU A 8 1.08 -23.57 8.58
C GLU A 8 2.02 -22.37 8.41
N LEU A 9 1.90 -21.69 7.27
CA LEU A 9 2.50 -20.39 7.03
C LEU A 9 1.76 -19.32 7.84
N VAL A 10 2.51 -18.44 8.49
CA VAL A 10 2.00 -17.31 9.24
C VAL A 10 2.79 -16.06 8.87
N VAL A 11 2.10 -15.09 8.27
CA VAL A 11 2.69 -13.84 7.77
C VAL A 11 2.00 -12.64 8.39
N GLY A 12 2.80 -11.72 8.93
CA GLY A 12 2.40 -10.34 9.20
C GLY A 12 3.00 -9.41 8.14
N MET A 13 2.30 -8.35 7.76
CA MET A 13 2.74 -7.41 6.73
C MET A 13 2.95 -6.02 7.33
N GLU A 14 4.13 -5.45 7.11
CA GLU A 14 4.42 -4.04 7.40
C GLU A 14 4.46 -3.27 6.07
N VAL A 15 3.53 -2.34 5.87
CA VAL A 15 3.42 -1.54 4.65
C VAL A 15 3.67 -0.08 4.95
N HIS A 16 4.70 0.50 4.34
CA HIS A 16 4.99 1.93 4.43
C HIS A 16 4.46 2.63 3.17
N ALA A 17 3.44 3.47 3.35
CA ALA A 17 2.84 4.26 2.29
C ALA A 17 3.25 5.73 2.41
N GLN A 18 3.94 6.26 1.40
CA GLN A 18 4.27 7.69 1.34
C GLN A 18 3.03 8.52 0.99
N LEU A 19 2.69 9.48 1.85
CA LEU A 19 1.47 10.28 1.66
C LEU A 19 1.67 11.38 0.61
N LEU A 20 0.64 11.58 -0.23
CA LEU A 20 0.58 12.62 -1.26
C LEU A 20 0.19 13.98 -0.65
N THR A 21 1.14 14.58 0.07
CA THR A 21 0.99 15.91 0.67
C THR A 21 1.84 16.93 -0.08
N ARG A 22 1.54 18.23 0.10
CA ARG A 22 2.32 19.32 -0.52
C ARG A 22 3.59 19.67 0.23
N SER A 23 3.61 19.44 1.54
CA SER A 23 4.74 19.72 2.43
C SER A 23 5.13 18.47 3.21
N LYS A 24 6.36 18.44 3.72
CA LYS A 24 6.88 17.37 4.59
C LYS A 24 6.07 17.22 5.89
N MET A 25 6.37 16.16 6.65
CA MET A 25 5.60 15.76 7.83
C MET A 25 5.75 16.76 8.98
N PHE A 26 6.96 17.31 9.12
CA PHE A 26 7.34 18.14 10.26
C PHE A 26 7.87 19.53 9.87
N CYS A 27 7.84 19.88 8.57
CA CYS A 27 8.29 21.19 8.07
C CYS A 27 7.60 21.55 6.74
N SER A 28 7.77 22.80 6.31
CA SER A 28 7.11 23.34 5.11
C SER A 28 7.83 23.05 3.79
N CYS A 29 8.91 22.26 3.79
CA CYS A 29 9.61 21.89 2.54
C CYS A 29 8.68 21.13 1.60
N ALA A 30 8.82 21.37 0.31
CA ALA A 30 8.07 20.68 -0.71
C ALA A 30 8.44 19.19 -0.80
N THR A 31 7.46 18.38 -1.21
CA THR A 31 7.53 16.91 -1.33
C THR A 31 7.87 16.43 -2.73
N ASP A 32 8.01 17.34 -3.69
CA ASP A 32 8.36 17.11 -5.09
C ASP A 32 9.87 16.85 -5.26
N TYR A 33 10.42 15.93 -4.46
CA TYR A 33 11.86 15.62 -4.48
C TYR A 33 12.28 14.74 -5.66
N ALA A 34 11.36 14.00 -6.27
CA ALA A 34 11.68 13.10 -7.37
C ALA A 34 12.21 13.90 -8.57
N GLY A 35 13.48 13.67 -8.93
CA GLY A 35 14.17 14.42 -10.00
C GLY A 35 14.74 15.77 -9.60
N ALA A 36 14.56 16.20 -8.35
CA ALA A 36 15.19 17.42 -7.83
C ALA A 36 16.71 17.21 -7.64
N PRO A 37 17.54 18.26 -7.79
CA PRO A 37 18.95 18.16 -7.44
C PRO A 37 19.13 17.82 -5.94
N PRO A 38 20.20 17.10 -5.56
CA PRO A 38 20.41 16.67 -4.17
C PRO A 38 20.38 17.83 -3.18
N ASN A 39 19.73 17.62 -2.03
CA ASN A 39 19.67 18.57 -0.92
C ASN A 39 19.10 19.97 -1.30
N THR A 40 18.10 20.03 -2.19
CA THR A 40 17.39 21.28 -2.58
C THR A 40 15.98 21.41 -1.99
N ARG A 41 15.42 20.31 -1.48
CA ARG A 41 14.12 20.24 -0.79
C ARG A 41 14.31 20.09 0.72
N VAL A 42 15.14 20.97 1.28
CA VAL A 42 15.59 20.87 2.67
C VAL A 42 15.47 22.18 3.43
N CYS A 43 15.42 22.10 4.76
CA CYS A 43 15.45 23.22 5.69
C CYS A 43 16.06 22.76 7.02
N PRO A 44 16.32 23.67 7.99
CA PRO A 44 16.91 23.30 9.29
C PRO A 44 16.23 22.13 10.00
N VAL A 45 14.89 22.02 9.92
CA VAL A 45 14.13 20.95 10.58
C VAL A 45 14.46 19.58 10.00
N CYS A 46 14.30 19.40 8.68
CA CYS A 46 14.53 18.10 8.05
C CYS A 46 16.02 17.78 7.87
N LEU A 47 16.91 18.77 8.05
CA LEU A 47 18.36 18.57 8.16
C LEU A 47 18.82 18.24 9.59
N GLY A 48 17.91 18.22 10.57
CA GLY A 48 18.27 17.96 11.97
C GLY A 48 19.23 19.01 12.56
N MET A 49 19.12 20.27 12.12
CA MET A 49 20.01 21.33 12.59
C MET A 49 19.68 21.74 14.04
N PRO A 50 20.69 22.17 14.83
CA PRO A 50 20.46 22.63 16.19
C PRO A 50 19.43 23.77 16.29
N GLY A 51 18.49 23.64 17.22
CA GLY A 51 17.46 24.65 17.48
C GLY A 51 16.23 24.59 16.56
N ALA A 52 16.19 23.68 15.59
CA ALA A 52 15.02 23.49 14.74
C ALA A 52 13.96 22.61 15.42
N LEU A 53 12.68 22.98 15.30
CA LEU A 53 11.54 22.28 15.93
C LEU A 53 10.58 21.70 14.88
N PRO A 54 10.01 20.50 15.11
CA PRO A 54 9.02 19.90 14.24
C PRO A 54 7.63 20.54 14.38
N VAL A 55 6.86 20.59 13.29
CA VAL A 55 5.43 20.99 13.31
C VAL A 55 4.61 20.00 12.50
N ILE A 56 3.61 19.38 13.13
CA ILE A 56 2.79 18.32 12.52
C ILE A 56 2.04 18.82 11.28
N ASN A 57 2.11 18.04 10.20
CA ASN A 57 1.34 18.25 8.99
C ASN A 57 -0.11 17.74 9.17
N GLY A 58 -1.07 18.68 9.26
CA GLY A 58 -2.49 18.35 9.41
C GLY A 58 -3.08 17.53 8.25
N ALA A 59 -2.64 17.78 7.01
CA ALA A 59 -3.13 17.01 5.86
C ALA A 59 -2.65 15.55 5.87
N ALA A 60 -1.45 15.29 6.41
CA ALA A 60 -0.97 13.93 6.61
C ALA A 60 -1.81 13.20 7.67
N LEU A 61 -2.17 13.88 8.76
CA LEU A 61 -3.05 13.35 9.81
C LEU A 61 -4.46 13.04 9.29
N GLU A 62 -5.07 13.95 8.53
CA GLU A 62 -6.36 13.71 7.88
C GLU A 62 -6.30 12.53 6.91
N ALA A 63 -5.24 12.42 6.10
CA ALA A 63 -5.05 11.30 5.18
C ALA A 63 -4.95 9.96 5.93
N THR A 64 -4.20 9.90 7.04
CA THR A 64 -4.09 8.70 7.87
C THR A 64 -5.42 8.31 8.52
N MET A 65 -6.17 9.28 9.06
CA MET A 65 -7.52 9.00 9.60
C MET A 65 -8.48 8.50 8.52
N LYS A 66 -8.43 9.11 7.33
CA LYS A 66 -9.22 8.69 6.16
C LYS A 66 -8.90 7.25 5.77
N THR A 67 -7.62 6.89 5.75
CA THR A 67 -7.18 5.50 5.53
C THR A 67 -7.65 4.57 6.63
N GLY A 68 -7.52 4.96 7.90
CA GLY A 68 -8.02 4.18 9.03
C GLY A 68 -9.50 3.84 8.88
N LEU A 69 -10.35 4.82 8.58
CA LEU A 69 -11.79 4.61 8.37
C LEU A 69 -12.07 3.66 7.19
N ALA A 70 -11.34 3.82 6.08
CA ALA A 70 -11.48 2.94 4.92
C ALA A 70 -11.00 1.50 5.17
N LEU A 71 -10.10 1.31 6.14
CA LEU A 71 -9.62 0.02 6.61
C LEU A 71 -10.36 -0.44 7.88
N ASN A 72 -11.55 0.11 8.12
CA ASN A 72 -12.43 -0.23 9.24
C ASN A 72 -11.76 -0.12 10.62
N CYS A 73 -10.73 0.71 10.76
CA CYS A 73 -10.03 0.94 12.03
C CYS A 73 -10.84 1.83 12.96
N GLU A 74 -10.64 1.63 14.25
CA GLU A 74 -10.94 2.63 15.27
C GLU A 74 -9.92 3.78 15.17
N ILE A 75 -10.41 5.02 15.27
CA ILE A 75 -9.59 6.23 15.39
C ILE A 75 -9.58 6.64 16.87
N PRO A 76 -8.49 6.44 17.61
CA PRO A 76 -8.43 6.80 19.02
C PRO A 76 -8.60 8.31 19.23
N PRO A 77 -9.16 8.74 20.38
CA PRO A 77 -9.34 10.17 20.69
C PRO A 77 -8.00 10.90 20.95
N ARG A 78 -6.90 10.15 21.03
CA ARG A 78 -5.57 10.66 21.31
C ARG A 78 -4.50 9.86 20.56
N ALA A 79 -3.59 10.57 19.90
CA ALA A 79 -2.39 10.00 19.30
C ALA A 79 -1.13 10.74 19.78
N VAL A 80 0.00 10.04 19.89
CA VAL A 80 1.25 10.59 20.44
C VAL A 80 2.43 10.19 19.56
N PHE A 81 3.16 11.18 19.07
CA PHE A 81 4.46 10.95 18.43
C PHE A 81 5.51 10.56 19.46
N ALA A 82 6.42 9.68 19.06
CA ALA A 82 7.52 9.16 19.84
C ALA A 82 8.80 9.18 19.01
N ARG A 83 9.95 9.27 19.68
CA ARG A 83 11.27 9.15 19.05
C ARG A 83 11.68 7.68 19.00
N LYS A 84 11.95 7.18 17.79
CA LYS A 84 12.60 5.89 17.53
C LYS A 84 14.10 6.14 17.31
N ASN A 85 14.93 5.86 18.30
CA ASN A 85 16.33 6.30 18.34
C ASN A 85 17.27 5.28 17.70
N TYR A 86 17.92 5.65 16.60
CA TYR A 86 19.00 4.89 15.98
C TYR A 86 19.88 5.81 15.12
N THR A 87 21.16 5.47 15.00
CA THR A 87 22.12 6.29 14.24
C THR A 87 22.33 5.70 12.85
N TYR A 88 22.01 6.47 11.83
CA TYR A 88 22.32 6.13 10.44
C TYR A 88 22.52 7.42 9.62
N PRO A 89 23.41 7.45 8.61
CA PRO A 89 23.74 8.68 7.88
C PRO A 89 22.56 9.39 7.20
N ASP A 90 21.51 8.67 6.80
CA ASP A 90 20.31 9.23 6.19
C ASP A 90 19.24 9.70 7.18
N LEU A 91 19.50 9.56 8.48
CA LEU A 91 18.63 9.98 9.58
C LEU A 91 19.28 11.13 10.35
N PRO A 92 19.11 12.39 9.91
CA PRO A 92 19.93 13.50 10.38
C PRO A 92 19.77 13.83 11.87
N LYS A 93 18.63 13.48 12.47
CA LYS A 93 18.34 13.75 13.88
C LYS A 93 18.90 12.70 14.85
N GLY A 94 19.35 11.54 14.34
CA GLY A 94 19.68 10.38 15.18
C GLY A 94 18.45 9.69 15.81
N TYR A 95 17.24 10.11 15.43
CA TYR A 95 15.97 9.48 15.74
C TYR A 95 14.95 9.79 14.65
N GLN A 96 14.03 8.85 14.43
CA GLN A 96 12.87 9.00 13.56
C GLN A 96 11.67 9.37 14.44
N ILE A 97 10.94 10.42 14.08
CA ILE A 97 9.65 10.73 14.71
C ILE A 97 8.60 9.81 14.09
N SER A 98 8.05 8.91 14.91
CA SER A 98 7.01 7.92 14.56
C SER A 98 5.95 7.89 15.68
N GLN A 99 5.06 6.92 15.73
CA GLN A 99 4.13 6.71 16.85
C GLN A 99 4.38 5.33 17.44
N PHE A 100 4.32 5.20 18.77
CA PHE A 100 4.55 3.93 19.45
C PHE A 100 3.31 3.46 20.21
N GLU A 101 3.11 3.86 21.46
CA GLU A 101 2.00 3.39 22.31
C GLU A 101 0.62 3.87 21.85
N TYR A 102 0.53 5.10 21.31
CA TYR A 102 -0.73 5.74 20.92
C TYR A 102 -0.75 6.06 19.42
N PRO A 103 -0.96 5.04 18.55
CA PRO A 103 -1.05 5.24 17.10
C PRO A 103 -2.33 5.96 16.68
N SER A 104 -2.34 6.45 15.44
CA SER A 104 -3.47 7.19 14.85
C SER A 104 -4.69 6.31 14.54
N CYS A 105 -4.49 5.02 14.25
CA CYS A 105 -5.53 4.06 13.92
C CYS A 105 -5.21 2.70 14.55
N VAL A 106 -6.22 1.97 15.04
CA VAL A 106 -6.08 0.63 15.64
C VAL A 106 -7.24 -0.29 15.26
N ASN A 107 -7.06 -1.60 15.44
CA ASN A 107 -8.16 -2.60 15.43
C ASN A 107 -9.03 -2.57 14.15
N GLY A 108 -8.40 -2.45 12.98
CA GLY A 108 -9.09 -2.50 11.70
C GLY A 108 -9.10 -3.89 11.07
N TRP A 109 -9.62 -3.96 9.85
CA TRP A 109 -9.58 -5.17 9.03
C TRP A 109 -9.77 -4.84 7.55
N LEU A 110 -9.23 -5.70 6.70
CA LEU A 110 -9.38 -5.65 5.26
C LEU A 110 -9.88 -7.00 4.75
N GLU A 111 -10.95 -6.99 3.97
CA GLU A 111 -11.44 -8.19 3.29
C GLU A 111 -10.73 -8.35 1.94
N ILE A 112 -10.19 -9.55 1.72
CA ILE A 112 -9.52 -9.96 0.49
C ILE A 112 -10.35 -11.05 -0.19
N GLU A 113 -10.28 -11.08 -1.52
CA GLU A 113 -10.90 -12.10 -2.36
C GLU A 113 -9.79 -12.94 -3.01
N LEU A 114 -9.98 -14.26 -3.01
CA LEU A 114 -9.01 -15.23 -3.50
C LEU A 114 -9.44 -15.78 -4.87
N PRO A 115 -8.51 -16.41 -5.63
CA PRO A 115 -8.82 -16.95 -6.95
C PRO A 115 -9.92 -18.02 -6.99
N ASP A 116 -10.24 -18.62 -5.85
CA ASP A 116 -11.33 -19.60 -5.68
C ASP A 116 -12.66 -18.95 -5.25
N GLU A 117 -12.76 -17.62 -5.39
CA GLU A 117 -13.92 -16.78 -5.02
C GLU A 117 -14.22 -16.76 -3.51
N THR A 118 -13.36 -17.35 -2.68
CA THR A 118 -13.50 -17.23 -1.23
C THR A 118 -13.00 -15.87 -0.74
N THR A 119 -13.60 -15.38 0.34
CA THR A 119 -13.17 -14.14 0.98
C THR A 119 -12.58 -14.42 2.36
N LYS A 120 -11.60 -13.60 2.75
CA LYS A 120 -10.95 -13.67 4.06
C LYS A 120 -10.74 -12.27 4.61
N ARG A 121 -10.94 -12.10 5.91
CA ARG A 121 -10.60 -10.87 6.61
C ARG A 121 -9.21 -10.97 7.21
N ILE A 122 -8.37 -10.01 6.86
CA ILE A 122 -7.04 -9.82 7.43
C ILE A 122 -7.12 -8.66 8.42
N GLY A 123 -6.76 -8.90 9.69
CA GLY A 123 -6.74 -7.85 10.71
C GLY A 123 -5.71 -6.76 10.37
N ILE A 124 -6.07 -5.52 10.64
CA ILE A 124 -5.14 -4.38 10.66
C ILE A 124 -4.88 -4.05 12.12
N ARG A 125 -3.67 -4.37 12.59
CA ARG A 125 -3.25 -4.09 13.96
C ARG A 125 -3.28 -2.59 14.24
N ARG A 126 -2.68 -1.82 13.33
CA ARG A 126 -2.54 -0.37 13.45
C ARG A 126 -2.18 0.28 12.11
N ALA A 127 -2.51 1.55 11.97
CA ALA A 127 -1.91 2.44 10.99
C ALA A 127 -1.46 3.73 11.69
N HIS A 128 -0.25 4.18 11.42
CA HIS A 128 0.31 5.30 12.15
C HIS A 128 1.27 6.14 11.32
N LEU A 129 1.49 7.38 11.75
CA LEU A 129 2.33 8.36 11.05
C LEU A 129 3.78 8.29 11.50
N GLU A 130 4.67 8.45 10.54
CA GLU A 130 6.08 8.69 10.76
C GLU A 130 6.68 9.54 9.64
N GLU A 131 7.97 9.87 9.78
CA GLU A 131 8.74 10.50 8.71
C GLU A 131 9.68 9.52 8.00
N ASP A 132 9.89 9.72 6.70
CA ASP A 132 10.89 8.96 5.95
C ASP A 132 12.32 9.45 6.22
N THR A 133 13.27 8.56 5.94
CA THR A 133 14.70 8.87 5.95
C THR A 133 15.17 9.44 4.61
N GLY A 134 16.39 9.98 4.59
CA GLY A 134 17.07 10.36 3.36
C GLY A 134 17.38 9.17 2.45
N ARG A 135 18.14 9.44 1.39
CA ARG A 135 18.67 8.42 0.49
C ARG A 135 20.18 8.40 0.55
N THR A 136 20.76 7.22 0.65
CA THR A 136 22.20 7.00 0.55
C THR A 136 22.55 6.39 -0.81
N VAL A 137 23.58 6.92 -1.48
CA VAL A 137 24.14 6.37 -2.71
C VAL A 137 25.61 6.05 -2.49
N HIS A 138 26.00 4.80 -2.72
CA HIS A 138 27.37 4.34 -2.55
C HIS A 138 28.15 4.49 -3.86
N GLN A 139 29.34 5.10 -3.80
CA GLN A 139 30.23 5.23 -4.95
C GLN A 139 31.69 5.07 -4.50
N GLY A 140 32.33 4.00 -4.97
CA GLY A 140 33.68 3.66 -4.54
C GLY A 140 33.73 3.40 -3.03
N ARG A 141 34.56 4.17 -2.30
CA ARG A 141 34.74 4.03 -0.85
C ARG A 141 33.90 5.02 -0.03
N TYR A 142 33.04 5.80 -0.67
CA TYR A 142 32.25 6.85 -0.02
C TYR A 142 30.77 6.63 -0.24
N SER A 143 29.98 7.22 0.65
CA SER A 143 28.53 7.26 0.55
C SER A 143 28.09 8.71 0.51
N TYR A 144 27.27 9.06 -0.47
CA TYR A 144 26.64 10.37 -0.61
C TYR A 144 25.23 10.31 -0.03
N VAL A 145 24.87 11.32 0.76
CA VAL A 145 23.57 11.41 1.40
C VAL A 145 22.77 12.56 0.78
N ASP A 146 21.58 12.23 0.28
CA ASP A 146 20.57 13.18 -0.16
C ASP A 146 19.39 13.18 0.82
N LEU A 147 19.19 14.32 1.49
CA LEU A 147 18.14 14.53 2.50
C LEU A 147 16.87 15.16 1.90
N ASN A 148 16.76 15.24 0.58
CA ASN A 148 15.53 15.67 -0.08
C ASN A 148 14.29 14.87 0.37
N ARG A 149 14.44 13.55 0.58
CA ARG A 149 13.35 12.67 1.07
C ARG A 149 13.19 12.67 2.60
N ALA A 150 14.21 13.05 3.36
CA ALA A 150 14.14 13.05 4.81
C ALA A 150 13.01 13.97 5.30
N GLY A 151 12.14 13.46 6.16
CA GLY A 151 10.96 14.20 6.66
C GLY A 151 9.68 14.01 5.83
N MET A 152 9.69 13.22 4.74
CA MET A 152 8.48 12.91 3.97
C MET A 152 7.44 12.21 4.87
N PRO A 153 6.13 12.54 4.77
CA PRO A 153 5.12 11.83 5.55
C PRO A 153 4.96 10.41 5.07
N LEU A 154 5.10 9.46 6.00
CA LEU A 154 4.81 8.05 5.80
C LEU A 154 3.68 7.63 6.72
N MET A 155 2.88 6.70 6.23
CA MET A 155 1.93 5.94 7.01
C MET A 155 2.39 4.49 7.02
N GLU A 156 2.72 3.98 8.21
CA GLU A 156 3.03 2.58 8.43
C GLU A 156 1.75 1.83 8.83
N ILE A 157 1.35 0.89 7.98
CA ILE A 157 0.17 0.03 8.14
C ILE A 157 0.67 -1.37 8.48
N VAL A 158 0.31 -1.85 9.66
CA VAL A 158 0.75 -3.16 10.17
C VAL A 158 -0.45 -4.07 10.25
N SER A 159 -0.40 -5.21 9.55
CA SER A 159 -1.42 -6.24 9.65
C SER A 159 -1.23 -7.08 10.92
N GLU A 160 -2.29 -7.75 11.35
CA GLU A 160 -2.17 -8.93 12.20
C GLU A 160 -1.55 -10.10 11.41
N ALA A 161 -1.12 -11.14 12.12
CA ALA A 161 -0.47 -12.32 11.53
C ALA A 161 -1.49 -13.32 10.94
N ASP A 162 -2.44 -12.82 10.15
CA ASP A 162 -3.60 -13.56 9.62
C ASP A 162 -3.38 -14.10 8.20
N ILE A 163 -2.27 -13.73 7.55
CA ILE A 163 -1.97 -14.15 6.18
C ILE A 163 -1.31 -15.53 6.21
N ASN A 164 -1.88 -16.50 5.50
CA ASN A 164 -1.50 -17.91 5.54
C ASN A 164 -1.10 -18.49 4.17
N SER A 165 -1.10 -17.69 3.11
CA SER A 165 -0.58 -18.11 1.81
C SER A 165 0.11 -16.95 1.06
N PRO A 166 1.03 -17.24 0.13
CA PRO A 166 1.58 -16.21 -0.75
C PRO A 166 0.52 -15.47 -1.57
N ASP A 167 -0.55 -16.17 -1.98
CA ASP A 167 -1.64 -15.57 -2.76
C ASP A 167 -2.53 -14.67 -1.91
N GLU A 168 -2.78 -15.02 -0.64
CA GLU A 168 -3.43 -14.12 0.32
C GLU A 168 -2.62 -12.83 0.52
N ALA A 169 -1.28 -12.93 0.61
CA ALA A 169 -0.41 -11.76 0.73
C ALA A 169 -0.52 -10.85 -0.51
N TYR A 170 -0.55 -11.44 -1.70
CA TYR A 170 -0.70 -10.71 -2.95
C TYR A 170 -2.06 -10.01 -3.04
N ALA A 171 -3.15 -10.72 -2.68
CA ALA A 171 -4.50 -10.17 -2.64
C ALA A 171 -4.62 -9.01 -1.64
N TYR A 172 -4.07 -9.18 -0.43
CA TYR A 172 -4.02 -8.13 0.60
C TYR A 172 -3.32 -6.87 0.10
N LEU A 173 -2.10 -7.01 -0.44
CA LEU A 173 -1.32 -5.86 -0.92
C LEU A 173 -1.98 -5.17 -2.11
N SER A 174 -2.53 -5.95 -3.04
CA SER A 174 -3.25 -5.42 -4.20
C SER A 174 -4.47 -4.62 -3.77
N LYS A 175 -5.26 -5.18 -2.85
CA LYS A 175 -6.46 -4.53 -2.32
C LYS A 175 -6.13 -3.26 -1.56
N LEU A 176 -5.16 -3.32 -0.65
CA LEU A 176 -4.70 -2.17 0.13
C LEU A 176 -4.23 -1.04 -0.79
N ARG A 177 -3.43 -1.36 -1.81
CA ARG A 177 -2.99 -0.39 -2.81
C ARG A 177 -4.17 0.27 -3.52
N THR A 178 -5.15 -0.50 -3.97
CA THR A 178 -6.34 0.05 -4.64
C THR A 178 -7.09 1.02 -3.72
N ILE A 179 -7.31 0.66 -2.45
CA ILE A 179 -7.95 1.55 -1.47
C ILE A 179 -7.16 2.83 -1.29
N LEU A 180 -5.84 2.77 -1.04
CA LEU A 180 -5.01 3.95 -0.83
C LEU A 180 -5.05 4.92 -2.03
N ARG A 181 -5.14 4.36 -3.24
CA ARG A 181 -5.26 5.13 -4.48
C ARG A 181 -6.65 5.73 -4.65
N TYR A 182 -7.70 4.99 -4.34
CA TYR A 182 -9.08 5.50 -4.34
C TYR A 182 -9.25 6.69 -3.39
N LEU A 183 -8.63 6.61 -2.21
CA LEU A 183 -8.64 7.69 -1.23
C LEU A 183 -7.85 8.93 -1.68
N GLY A 184 -6.96 8.78 -2.67
CA GLY A 184 -6.07 9.83 -3.16
C GLY A 184 -4.89 10.13 -2.24
N VAL A 185 -4.57 9.23 -1.31
CA VAL A 185 -3.53 9.48 -0.27
C VAL A 185 -2.15 8.94 -0.66
N ASN A 186 -2.08 8.00 -1.60
CA ASN A 186 -0.84 7.38 -2.07
C ASN A 186 -0.92 7.08 -3.57
N SER A 187 0.21 7.14 -4.30
CA SER A 187 0.24 6.86 -5.74
C SER A 187 0.22 5.36 -6.08
N GLY A 188 0.58 4.49 -5.13
CA GLY A 188 0.75 3.05 -5.29
C GLY A 188 1.93 2.65 -6.17
N ASP A 189 2.84 3.58 -6.46
CA ASP A 189 3.99 3.32 -7.33
C ASP A 189 5.18 2.77 -6.52
N MET A 190 5.33 1.44 -6.53
CA MET A 190 6.40 0.76 -5.79
C MET A 190 7.79 1.05 -6.37
N GLU A 191 7.92 1.22 -7.69
CA GLU A 191 9.20 1.50 -8.35
C GLU A 191 9.77 2.85 -7.89
N LYS A 192 8.88 3.83 -7.66
CA LYS A 192 9.24 5.13 -7.09
C LYS A 192 9.35 5.12 -5.56
N GLY A 193 9.20 3.97 -4.92
CA GLY A 193 9.24 3.80 -3.47
C GLY A 193 8.06 4.40 -2.72
N ALA A 194 6.95 4.72 -3.41
CA ALA A 194 5.77 5.28 -2.78
C ALA A 194 5.05 4.28 -1.87
N LEU A 195 5.26 2.98 -2.11
CA LEU A 195 4.73 1.90 -1.29
C LEU A 195 5.83 0.85 -1.10
N ARG A 196 6.17 0.55 0.16
CA ARG A 196 7.16 -0.46 0.55
C ARG A 196 6.49 -1.51 1.42
N CYS A 197 6.82 -2.77 1.21
CA CYS A 197 6.19 -3.89 1.91
C CYS A 197 7.27 -4.81 2.49
N GLU A 198 7.19 -5.11 3.77
CA GLU A 198 8.13 -5.96 4.49
C GLU A 198 7.36 -7.09 5.19
N PRO A 199 7.33 -8.31 4.60
CA PRO A 199 6.67 -9.45 5.21
C PRO A 199 7.52 -10.00 6.36
N ASN A 200 6.83 -10.26 7.45
CA ASN A 200 7.31 -10.97 8.62
C ASN A 200 6.79 -12.41 8.55
N ILE A 201 7.67 -13.37 8.29
CA ILE A 201 7.32 -14.74 7.90
C ILE A 201 7.75 -15.73 8.98
N SER A 202 6.85 -16.60 9.37
CA SER A 202 7.16 -17.79 10.18
C SER A 202 6.35 -18.98 9.69
N VAL A 203 6.87 -20.18 9.90
CA VAL A 203 6.09 -21.42 9.79
C VAL A 203 5.93 -22.04 11.16
N ARG A 204 4.77 -22.64 11.42
CA ARG A 204 4.50 -23.38 12.66
C ARG A 204 3.90 -24.74 12.37
N THR A 205 4.22 -25.73 13.19
CA THR A 205 3.59 -27.06 13.11
C THR A 205 2.12 -26.98 13.52
N LEU A 206 1.30 -27.94 13.09
CA LEU A 206 -0.09 -28.06 13.56
C LEU A 206 -0.19 -28.21 15.09
N ALA A 207 0.80 -28.83 15.72
CA ALA A 207 0.87 -28.94 17.18
C ALA A 207 1.10 -27.58 17.86
N GLN A 208 1.99 -26.74 17.31
CA GLN A 208 2.18 -25.36 17.78
C GLN A 208 0.91 -24.54 17.58
N LYS A 209 0.27 -24.65 16.41
CA LYS A 209 -1.02 -24.00 16.12
C LYS A 209 -2.09 -24.37 17.16
N ALA A 210 -2.24 -25.65 17.49
CA ALA A 210 -3.21 -26.12 18.49
C ALA A 210 -2.97 -25.57 19.90
N ARG A 211 -1.73 -25.15 20.22
CA ARG A 211 -1.36 -24.49 21.48
C ARG A 211 -1.37 -22.95 21.40
N GLY A 212 -1.69 -22.37 20.24
CA GLY A 212 -1.64 -20.92 20.03
C GLY A 212 -0.21 -20.36 19.94
N GLU A 213 0.77 -21.20 19.64
CA GLU A 213 2.17 -20.81 19.52
C GLU A 213 2.50 -20.33 18.10
N TYR A 214 3.51 -19.47 17.97
CA TYR A 214 4.06 -19.01 16.70
C TYR A 214 5.46 -19.60 16.47
N GLY A 215 5.84 -19.73 15.20
CA GLY A 215 7.20 -20.10 14.82
C GLY A 215 8.19 -18.95 14.97
N THR A 216 9.48 -19.23 14.78
CA THR A 216 10.49 -18.17 14.75
C THR A 216 10.29 -17.29 13.53
N LYS A 217 10.23 -15.97 13.76
CA LYS A 217 9.96 -14.97 12.72
C LYS A 217 11.23 -14.57 11.97
N VAL A 218 11.13 -14.48 10.65
CA VAL A 218 12.12 -13.90 9.75
C VAL A 218 11.50 -12.70 9.04
N GLU A 219 12.25 -11.62 8.90
CA GLU A 219 11.78 -10.37 8.28
C GLU A 219 12.49 -10.19 6.93
N VAL A 220 11.75 -10.11 5.83
CA VAL A 220 12.34 -9.95 4.48
C VAL A 220 12.22 -8.51 4.03
N LYS A 221 13.35 -7.90 3.66
CA LYS A 221 13.45 -6.51 3.19
C LYS A 221 13.79 -6.43 1.70
N ASN A 222 13.72 -5.21 1.16
CA ASN A 222 14.09 -4.84 -0.22
C ASN A 222 13.23 -5.51 -1.31
N LEU A 223 11.92 -5.59 -1.08
CA LEU A 223 10.95 -6.12 -2.04
C LEU A 223 10.35 -4.97 -2.86
N ASN A 224 10.59 -4.97 -4.18
CA ASN A 224 10.22 -3.86 -5.06
C ASN A 224 8.90 -4.08 -5.83
N SER A 225 8.27 -5.25 -5.71
CA SER A 225 6.97 -5.55 -6.35
C SER A 225 6.16 -6.54 -5.52
N PHE A 226 4.83 -6.56 -5.70
CA PHE A 226 3.97 -7.57 -5.06
C PHE A 226 4.30 -8.99 -5.52
N ARG A 227 4.75 -9.15 -6.77
CA ARG A 227 5.25 -10.43 -7.27
C ARG A 227 6.49 -10.88 -6.48
N ALA A 228 7.44 -9.97 -6.24
CA ALA A 228 8.62 -10.27 -5.43
C ALA A 228 8.22 -10.64 -3.99
N VAL A 229 7.26 -9.92 -3.38
CA VAL A 229 6.74 -10.27 -2.05
C VAL A 229 6.17 -11.68 -2.04
N ARG A 230 5.31 -12.02 -3.02
CA ARG A 230 4.73 -13.36 -3.14
C ARG A 230 5.80 -14.44 -3.29
N SER A 231 6.77 -14.24 -4.19
CA SER A 231 7.88 -15.17 -4.42
C SER A 231 8.75 -15.33 -3.16
N ALA A 232 9.04 -14.24 -2.46
CA ALA A 232 9.84 -14.28 -1.24
C ALA A 232 9.14 -15.04 -0.11
N ILE A 233 7.83 -14.87 0.04
CA ILE A 233 7.04 -15.62 1.01
C ILE A 233 7.05 -17.12 0.69
N ALA A 234 6.82 -17.49 -0.56
CA ALA A 234 6.85 -18.88 -0.99
C ALA A 234 8.22 -19.54 -0.74
N TYR A 235 9.30 -18.86 -1.14
CA TYR A 235 10.67 -19.35 -0.94
C TYR A 235 11.01 -19.48 0.55
N GLU A 236 10.70 -18.46 1.36
CA GLU A 236 11.06 -18.47 2.78
C GLU A 236 10.25 -19.53 3.56
N MET A 237 9.00 -19.79 3.17
CA MET A 237 8.21 -20.90 3.70
C MET A 237 8.93 -22.25 3.48
N GLU A 238 9.29 -22.56 2.23
CA GLU A 238 10.01 -23.80 1.89
C GLU A 238 11.35 -23.90 2.62
N ARG A 239 12.10 -22.79 2.68
CA ARG A 239 13.39 -22.73 3.37
C ARG A 239 13.25 -23.03 4.86
N GLN A 240 12.29 -22.40 5.55
CA GLN A 240 12.09 -22.63 6.98
C GLN A 240 11.65 -24.06 7.27
N ILE A 241 10.75 -24.63 6.45
CA ILE A 241 10.32 -26.03 6.58
C ILE A 241 11.53 -26.97 6.44
N ALA A 242 12.36 -26.79 5.40
CA ALA A 242 13.54 -27.63 5.19
C ALA A 242 14.54 -27.58 6.35
N VAL A 243 14.71 -26.41 6.98
CA VAL A 243 15.55 -26.25 8.18
C VAL A 243 14.97 -27.03 9.36
N LEU A 244 13.67 -26.98 9.59
CA LEU A 244 13.02 -27.67 10.70
C LEU A 244 13.00 -29.20 10.49
N GLU A 245 12.74 -29.66 9.27
CA GLU A 245 12.73 -31.09 8.92
C GLU A 245 14.11 -31.74 9.00
N SER A 246 15.18 -30.97 8.76
CA SER A 246 16.56 -31.44 8.96
C SER A 246 17.00 -31.44 10.44
N GLY A 247 16.09 -31.14 11.37
CA GLY A 247 16.36 -31.06 12.80
C GLY A 247 17.09 -29.79 13.23
N GLY A 248 17.19 -28.80 12.34
CA GLY A 248 17.76 -27.49 12.60
C GLY A 248 16.77 -26.55 13.31
N THR A 249 17.21 -25.31 13.52
CA THR A 249 16.38 -24.25 14.09
C THR A 249 16.42 -23.02 13.20
N VAL A 250 15.27 -22.39 13.00
CA VAL A 250 15.19 -21.12 12.25
C VAL A 250 15.68 -20.00 13.18
N GLU A 251 16.68 -19.26 12.72
CA GLU A 251 17.19 -18.08 13.42
C GLU A 251 16.38 -16.83 13.07
N GLN A 252 16.15 -15.95 14.06
CA GLN A 252 15.48 -14.68 13.85
C GLN A 252 16.45 -13.65 13.26
N VAL A 253 16.43 -13.50 11.95
CA VAL A 253 17.32 -12.61 11.20
C VAL A 253 16.55 -11.72 10.22
N ASN A 254 17.23 -10.68 9.73
CA ASN A 254 16.73 -9.91 8.60
C ASN A 254 17.31 -10.49 7.31
N MET A 255 16.40 -10.85 6.41
CA MET A 255 16.70 -11.35 5.08
C MET A 255 16.52 -10.24 4.04
N GLY A 256 17.20 -10.38 2.92
CA GLY A 256 16.95 -9.64 1.70
C GLY A 256 16.45 -10.58 0.62
N TRP A 257 15.71 -10.04 -0.33
CA TRP A 257 15.33 -10.76 -1.55
C TRP A 257 16.35 -10.53 -2.66
N ASP A 258 16.91 -11.60 -3.23
CA ASP A 258 17.74 -11.56 -4.43
C ASP A 258 16.86 -11.88 -5.65
N GLU A 259 16.52 -10.84 -6.41
CA GLU A 259 15.65 -10.97 -7.59
C GLU A 259 16.29 -11.82 -8.71
N GLN A 260 17.61 -11.85 -8.85
CA GLN A 260 18.27 -12.62 -9.90
C GLN A 260 18.27 -14.10 -9.58
N ARG A 261 18.49 -14.44 -8.31
CA ARG A 261 18.55 -15.82 -7.83
C ARG A 261 17.20 -16.36 -7.37
N GLN A 262 16.19 -15.49 -7.23
CA GLN A 262 14.87 -15.80 -6.69
C GLN A 262 14.96 -16.53 -5.33
N CYS A 263 15.77 -15.99 -4.42
CA CYS A 263 15.97 -16.55 -3.10
C CYS A 263 16.13 -15.47 -2.01
N THR A 264 15.87 -15.85 -0.76
CA THR A 264 16.20 -15.02 0.40
C THR A 264 17.65 -15.21 0.82
N VAL A 265 18.32 -14.10 1.14
CA VAL A 265 19.71 -14.07 1.60
C VAL A 265 19.81 -13.35 2.95
N VAL A 266 20.65 -13.85 3.85
CA VAL A 266 20.86 -13.20 5.16
C VAL A 266 21.53 -11.85 4.95
N GLN A 267 20.93 -10.77 5.47
CA GLN A 267 21.54 -9.43 5.42
C GLN A 267 22.28 -9.09 6.71
N ARG A 268 21.62 -9.31 7.85
CA ARG A 268 22.19 -9.08 9.18
C ARG A 268 21.57 -10.05 10.18
N SER A 269 22.41 -10.59 11.06
CA SER A 269 21.95 -11.16 12.32
C SER A 269 21.40 -10.04 13.20
N LYS A 270 20.28 -10.28 13.90
CA LYS A 270 19.85 -9.41 15.00
C LYS A 270 20.77 -9.69 16.18
N GLU A 271 22.01 -9.20 16.15
CA GLU A 271 22.98 -9.40 17.25
C GLU A 271 22.52 -8.78 18.57
N ASP A 272 21.56 -7.86 18.54
CA ASP A 272 20.73 -7.46 19.68
C ASP A 272 19.39 -6.95 19.12
N SER A 273 18.26 -7.19 19.79
CA SER A 273 17.05 -6.41 19.50
C SER A 273 17.40 -4.94 19.74
N HIS A 274 17.53 -4.13 18.69
CA HIS A 274 17.92 -2.74 18.85
C HIS A 274 16.94 -2.05 19.80
N ASP A 275 17.42 -1.71 21.00
CA ASP A 275 16.67 -0.88 21.92
C ASP A 275 16.59 0.53 21.31
N TYR A 276 15.49 0.76 20.59
CA TYR A 276 15.18 2.05 19.98
C TYR A 276 14.89 3.14 21.02
N ARG A 277 14.88 2.79 22.32
CA ARG A 277 14.70 3.73 23.45
C ARG A 277 13.49 4.63 23.19
N TYR A 278 12.35 4.05 22.87
CA TYR A 278 11.15 4.82 22.56
C TYR A 278 10.74 5.69 23.75
N PHE A 279 10.42 6.94 23.48
CA PHE A 279 9.75 7.84 24.43
C PHE A 279 8.95 8.90 23.66
N PRO A 280 7.91 9.51 24.28
CA PRO A 280 7.13 10.55 23.64
C PRO A 280 7.99 11.72 23.13
N GLU A 281 7.71 12.21 21.94
CA GLU A 281 8.39 13.37 21.34
C GLU A 281 8.05 14.64 22.13
N PRO A 282 8.99 15.20 22.92
CA PRO A 282 8.69 16.33 23.80
C PRO A 282 8.38 17.62 23.04
N ASP A 283 8.85 17.76 21.79
CA ASP A 283 8.64 18.97 20.99
C ASP A 283 7.25 19.01 20.34
N LEU A 284 6.50 17.89 20.39
CA LEU A 284 5.16 17.77 19.82
C LEU A 284 4.14 17.41 20.91
N PRO A 285 3.11 18.25 21.13
CA PRO A 285 2.04 17.88 22.05
C PRO A 285 1.25 16.67 21.53
N PRO A 286 0.60 15.90 22.43
CA PRO A 286 -0.37 14.90 22.03
C PRO A 286 -1.42 15.50 21.10
N ILE A 287 -1.81 14.73 20.08
CA ILE A 287 -2.91 15.08 19.18
C ILE A 287 -4.20 14.66 19.86
N GLU A 288 -5.13 15.58 20.04
CA GLU A 288 -6.51 15.29 20.45
C GLU A 288 -7.42 15.21 19.23
N VAL A 289 -8.12 14.08 19.08
CA VAL A 289 -9.00 13.80 17.94
C VAL A 289 -10.44 13.75 18.44
N SER A 290 -11.23 14.77 18.10
CA SER A 290 -12.64 14.80 18.46
C SER A 290 -13.47 13.88 17.57
N ARG A 291 -14.53 13.27 18.12
CA ARG A 291 -15.47 12.44 17.33
C ARG A 291 -16.09 13.19 16.17
N ALA A 292 -16.44 14.47 16.37
CA ALA A 292 -16.99 15.33 15.33
C ALA A 292 -16.03 15.49 14.14
N TRP A 293 -14.72 15.58 14.39
CA TRP A 293 -13.72 15.66 13.32
C TRP A 293 -13.61 14.33 12.57
N VAL A 294 -13.62 13.19 13.28
CA VAL A 294 -13.63 11.87 12.63
C VAL A 294 -14.87 11.68 11.77
N ASP A 295 -16.06 12.09 12.26
CA ASP A 295 -17.31 12.04 11.50
C ASP A 295 -17.25 12.91 10.26
N GLN A 296 -16.71 14.13 10.37
CA GLN A 296 -16.50 15.02 9.24
C GLN A 296 -15.58 14.38 8.19
N ILE A 297 -14.44 13.80 8.58
CA ILE A 297 -13.56 13.08 7.66
C ILE A 297 -14.29 11.90 7.03
N GLY A 298 -15.09 11.18 7.81
CA GLY A 298 -16.00 10.12 7.36
C GLY A 298 -16.82 10.49 6.13
N THR A 299 -17.40 11.70 6.13
CA THR A 299 -18.20 12.20 5.00
C THR A 299 -17.40 12.49 3.72
N THR A 300 -16.06 12.55 3.81
CA THR A 300 -15.18 12.82 2.66
C THR A 300 -14.63 11.56 1.99
N LEU A 301 -14.97 10.36 2.52
CA LEU A 301 -14.56 9.11 1.91
C LEU A 301 -15.26 8.95 0.55
N PRO A 302 -14.51 8.65 -0.52
CA PRO A 302 -15.12 8.25 -1.77
C PRO A 302 -15.77 6.87 -1.61
N GLU A 303 -16.68 6.54 -2.52
CA GLU A 303 -17.15 5.16 -2.66
C GLU A 303 -15.94 4.23 -2.93
N LEU A 304 -15.74 3.26 -2.05
CA LEU A 304 -14.62 2.33 -2.13
C LEU A 304 -14.86 1.26 -3.21
N PRO A 305 -13.79 0.59 -3.68
CA PRO A 305 -13.88 -0.35 -4.80
C PRO A 305 -14.94 -1.45 -4.63
N ASP A 306 -15.09 -2.01 -3.42
CA ASP A 306 -16.07 -3.09 -3.18
C ASP A 306 -17.51 -2.61 -3.29
N SER A 307 -17.83 -1.51 -2.61
CA SER A 307 -19.17 -0.91 -2.70
C SER A 307 -19.49 -0.52 -4.14
N LYS A 308 -18.51 0.02 -4.86
CA LYS A 308 -18.65 0.38 -6.27
C LYS A 308 -18.86 -0.86 -7.17
N ARG A 309 -18.10 -1.94 -6.95
CA ARG A 309 -18.27 -3.22 -7.67
C ARG A 309 -19.68 -3.77 -7.46
N MET A 310 -20.10 -3.88 -6.19
CA MET A 310 -21.44 -4.36 -5.84
C MET A 310 -22.53 -3.52 -6.49
N ARG A 311 -22.36 -2.20 -6.52
CA ARG A 311 -23.30 -1.30 -7.18
C ARG A 311 -23.37 -1.52 -8.68
N TYR A 312 -22.22 -1.70 -9.36
CA TYR A 312 -22.19 -1.99 -10.79
C TYR A 312 -22.93 -3.29 -11.14
N GLU A 313 -22.76 -4.32 -10.32
CA GLU A 313 -23.44 -5.60 -10.51
C GLU A 313 -24.94 -5.49 -10.24
N GLN A 314 -25.34 -4.84 -9.14
CA GLN A 314 -26.74 -4.79 -8.69
C GLN A 314 -27.58 -3.78 -9.46
N GLU A 315 -27.06 -2.58 -9.72
CA GLU A 315 -27.81 -1.50 -10.37
C GLU A 315 -27.71 -1.55 -11.89
N TRP A 316 -26.57 -1.99 -12.43
CA TRP A 316 -26.29 -1.95 -13.87
C TRP A 316 -26.20 -3.34 -14.53
N GLY A 317 -26.30 -4.42 -13.75
CA GLY A 317 -26.29 -5.78 -14.26
C GLY A 317 -24.97 -6.17 -14.91
N LEU A 318 -23.86 -5.55 -14.50
CA LEU A 318 -22.54 -5.90 -15.03
C LEU A 318 -22.12 -7.30 -14.59
N ARG A 319 -21.40 -8.01 -15.46
CA ARG A 319 -20.76 -9.28 -15.10
C ARG A 319 -19.67 -9.03 -14.04
N PRO A 320 -19.49 -9.92 -13.05
CA PRO A 320 -18.52 -9.73 -11.97
C PRO A 320 -17.10 -9.40 -12.45
N ILE A 321 -16.62 -10.11 -13.49
CA ILE A 321 -15.29 -9.90 -14.06
C ILE A 321 -15.08 -8.50 -14.66
N ASP A 322 -16.13 -7.93 -15.27
CA ASP A 322 -16.07 -6.58 -15.83
C ASP A 322 -16.09 -5.56 -14.71
N SER A 323 -16.97 -5.74 -13.71
CA SER A 323 -17.04 -4.87 -12.55
C SER A 323 -15.70 -4.81 -11.81
N GLU A 324 -15.09 -5.96 -11.53
CA GLU A 324 -13.77 -6.07 -10.90
C GLU A 324 -12.70 -5.31 -11.70
N THR A 325 -12.65 -5.55 -13.02
CA THR A 325 -11.71 -4.89 -13.92
C THR A 325 -11.89 -3.36 -13.88
N LEU A 326 -13.12 -2.88 -13.93
CA LEU A 326 -13.44 -1.45 -13.97
C LEU A 326 -13.11 -0.73 -12.65
N VAL A 327 -13.31 -1.39 -11.50
CA VAL A 327 -13.00 -0.80 -10.18
C VAL A 327 -11.55 -0.99 -9.72
N SER A 328 -10.73 -1.70 -10.49
CA SER A 328 -9.31 -1.90 -10.18
C SER A 328 -8.50 -0.61 -10.20
N GLU A 329 -9.00 0.42 -10.89
CA GLU A 329 -8.38 1.74 -11.04
C GLU A 329 -9.43 2.84 -10.95
N LYS A 330 -9.23 3.81 -10.05
CA LYS A 330 -10.20 4.90 -9.84
C LYS A 330 -10.42 5.73 -11.11
N LEU A 331 -9.36 6.03 -11.86
CA LEU A 331 -9.46 6.79 -13.11
C LEU A 331 -10.31 6.07 -14.18
N VAL A 332 -10.21 4.73 -14.23
CA VAL A 332 -11.04 3.90 -15.11
C VAL A 332 -12.48 3.91 -14.65
N ALA A 333 -12.72 3.73 -13.34
CA ALA A 333 -14.05 3.77 -12.78
C ALA A 333 -14.73 5.13 -13.04
N ASP A 334 -14.05 6.25 -12.76
CA ASP A 334 -14.58 7.60 -13.00
C ASP A 334 -14.92 7.83 -14.49
N PHE A 335 -14.05 7.34 -15.39
CA PHE A 335 -14.29 7.41 -16.84
C PHE A 335 -15.53 6.61 -17.23
N PHE A 336 -15.64 5.37 -16.75
CA PHE A 336 -16.76 4.48 -17.02
C PHE A 336 -18.09 5.07 -16.54
N GLU A 337 -18.16 5.56 -15.31
CA GLU A 337 -19.38 6.17 -14.77
C GLU A 337 -19.80 7.41 -15.56
N SER A 338 -18.83 8.25 -15.93
CA SER A 338 -19.08 9.43 -16.77
C SER A 338 -19.60 9.02 -18.16
N ALA A 339 -19.10 7.92 -18.73
CA ALA A 339 -19.53 7.42 -20.02
C ALA A 339 -20.93 6.80 -19.94
N VAL A 340 -21.23 6.03 -18.88
CA VAL A 340 -22.56 5.48 -18.62
C VAL A 340 -23.58 6.59 -18.38
N ALA A 341 -23.23 7.64 -17.63
CA ALA A 341 -24.09 8.79 -17.41
C ALA A 341 -24.47 9.50 -18.72
N ALA A 342 -23.56 9.55 -19.70
CA ALA A 342 -23.81 10.13 -21.02
C ALA A 342 -24.57 9.18 -21.96
N TYR A 343 -24.38 7.87 -21.82
CA TYR A 343 -24.95 6.85 -22.71
C TYR A 343 -26.36 6.39 -22.30
N GLY A 344 -26.64 6.39 -20.99
CA GLY A 344 -27.84 5.87 -20.35
C GLY A 344 -27.63 4.49 -19.72
N THR A 345 -28.55 4.11 -18.84
CA THR A 345 -28.50 2.85 -18.07
C THR A 345 -29.44 1.77 -18.59
N ASP A 346 -30.29 2.09 -19.57
CA ASP A 346 -31.32 1.18 -20.08
C ASP A 346 -30.75 0.10 -21.01
N ASP A 347 -31.51 -0.96 -21.26
CA ASP A 347 -31.25 -1.98 -22.30
C ASP A 347 -29.83 -2.59 -22.29
N GLY A 348 -29.21 -2.75 -21.11
CA GLY A 348 -27.86 -3.30 -20.98
C GLY A 348 -26.76 -2.40 -21.54
N LYS A 349 -27.03 -1.10 -21.71
CA LYS A 349 -26.04 -0.09 -22.12
C LYS A 349 -24.79 -0.05 -21.22
N PRO A 350 -24.89 -0.14 -19.88
CA PRO A 350 -23.70 -0.20 -19.04
C PRO A 350 -22.78 -1.38 -19.36
N GLN A 351 -23.34 -2.57 -19.59
CA GLN A 351 -22.56 -3.75 -19.97
C GLN A 351 -21.91 -3.59 -21.34
N ARG A 352 -22.59 -2.96 -22.31
CA ARG A 352 -21.98 -2.64 -23.61
C ARG A 352 -20.82 -1.66 -23.46
N MET A 353 -20.99 -0.61 -22.66
CA MET A 353 -19.94 0.35 -22.34
C MET A 353 -18.74 -0.37 -21.69
N ALA A 354 -19.00 -1.27 -20.74
CA ALA A 354 -17.97 -2.07 -20.09
C ALA A 354 -17.17 -2.88 -21.11
N ASN A 355 -17.85 -3.61 -22.00
CA ASN A 355 -17.20 -4.41 -23.05
C ASN A 355 -16.32 -3.58 -23.99
N TRP A 356 -16.78 -2.39 -24.40
CA TRP A 356 -15.99 -1.49 -25.24
C TRP A 356 -14.79 -0.93 -24.50
N LEU A 357 -14.93 -0.61 -23.21
CA LEU A 357 -13.85 -0.10 -22.40
C LEU A 357 -12.78 -1.16 -22.15
N THR A 358 -13.17 -2.33 -21.62
CA THR A 358 -12.27 -3.42 -21.22
C THR A 358 -11.71 -4.18 -22.42
N GLY A 359 -12.43 -4.18 -23.54
CA GLY A 359 -11.98 -4.74 -24.81
C GLY A 359 -11.15 -3.74 -25.61
N GLU A 360 -11.84 -2.85 -26.33
CA GLU A 360 -11.20 -2.05 -27.39
C GLU A 360 -10.37 -0.89 -26.84
N LEU A 361 -10.88 -0.13 -25.88
CA LEU A 361 -10.10 0.99 -25.34
C LEU A 361 -8.85 0.50 -24.61
N PHE A 362 -8.95 -0.56 -23.81
CA PHE A 362 -7.79 -1.13 -23.12
C PHE A 362 -6.79 -1.72 -24.12
N ARG A 363 -7.26 -2.40 -25.17
CA ARG A 363 -6.39 -2.86 -26.26
C ARG A 363 -5.61 -1.71 -26.89
N LEU A 364 -6.27 -0.58 -27.18
CA LEU A 364 -5.62 0.60 -27.76
C LEU A 364 -4.67 1.28 -26.76
N LEU A 365 -5.05 1.40 -25.50
CA LEU A 365 -4.17 1.89 -24.43
C LEU A 365 -2.87 1.10 -24.35
N TYR A 366 -2.94 -0.22 -24.49
CA TYR A 366 -1.77 -1.09 -24.45
C TYR A 366 -1.00 -1.19 -25.77
N ALA A 367 -1.58 -0.76 -26.91
CA ALA A 367 -0.93 -0.84 -28.21
C ALA A 367 0.18 0.22 -28.39
N ASP A 368 0.00 1.41 -27.79
CA ASP A 368 0.90 2.56 -27.95
C ASP A 368 1.80 2.82 -26.72
N GLY A 369 1.64 2.04 -25.64
CA GLY A 369 2.25 2.34 -24.33
C GLY A 369 3.52 1.54 -23.99
N GLU A 370 4.42 2.16 -23.20
CA GLU A 370 5.47 1.48 -22.44
C GLU A 370 4.85 0.77 -21.22
N GLY A 371 4.13 -0.34 -21.45
CA GLY A 371 3.58 -1.22 -20.41
C GLY A 371 2.06 -1.13 -20.17
N GLN A 372 1.53 -2.12 -19.46
CA GLN A 372 0.10 -2.29 -19.16
C GLN A 372 -0.32 -1.50 -17.91
N ASP A 373 -0.45 -0.18 -18.02
CA ASP A 373 -0.85 0.69 -16.91
C ASP A 373 -2.15 1.45 -17.21
N LEU A 374 -3.24 1.03 -16.55
CA LEU A 374 -4.57 1.63 -16.71
C LEU A 374 -4.63 3.12 -16.36
N ARG A 375 -3.66 3.66 -15.61
CA ARG A 375 -3.56 5.11 -15.34
C ARG A 375 -3.41 5.95 -16.62
N GLN A 376 -2.91 5.34 -17.69
CA GLN A 376 -2.77 6.00 -19.00
C GLN A 376 -4.11 6.46 -19.58
N ILE A 377 -5.25 5.97 -19.07
CA ILE A 377 -6.58 6.47 -19.46
C ILE A 377 -6.73 7.98 -19.23
N ALA A 378 -6.01 8.57 -18.27
CA ALA A 378 -6.01 10.02 -18.05
C ALA A 378 -5.34 10.83 -19.19
N GLN A 379 -4.60 10.18 -20.07
CA GLN A 379 -3.87 10.81 -21.18
C GLN A 379 -4.58 10.62 -22.53
N VAL A 380 -5.65 9.81 -22.56
CA VAL A 380 -6.42 9.54 -23.77
C VAL A 380 -7.20 10.80 -24.18
N LYS A 381 -7.19 11.08 -25.49
CA LYS A 381 -7.94 12.21 -26.08
C LYS A 381 -9.44 11.95 -26.18
N LEU A 382 -9.84 10.69 -26.24
CA LEU A 382 -11.23 10.26 -26.25
C LEU A 382 -11.85 10.55 -24.88
N THR A 383 -12.88 11.40 -24.87
CA THR A 383 -13.64 11.70 -23.66
C THR A 383 -14.75 10.67 -23.40
N PRO A 384 -15.24 10.52 -22.15
CA PRO A 384 -16.36 9.64 -21.84
C PRO A 384 -17.61 9.90 -22.70
N ALA A 385 -17.93 11.18 -22.94
CA ALA A 385 -19.08 11.58 -23.76
C ALA A 385 -18.91 11.24 -25.25
N GLN A 386 -17.69 11.32 -25.78
CA GLN A 386 -17.41 10.91 -27.16
C GLN A 386 -17.55 9.40 -27.34
N LEU A 387 -17.11 8.61 -26.36
CA LEU A 387 -17.32 7.16 -26.39
C LEU A 387 -18.82 6.83 -26.32
N ALA A 388 -19.56 7.47 -25.42
CA ALA A 388 -21.02 7.32 -25.35
C ALA A 388 -21.73 7.68 -26.67
N ALA A 389 -21.32 8.77 -27.32
CA ALA A 389 -21.86 9.17 -28.62
C ALA A 389 -21.55 8.13 -29.71
N LEU A 390 -20.33 7.59 -29.73
CA LEU A 390 -19.95 6.52 -30.66
C LEU A 390 -20.84 5.29 -30.48
N LEU A 391 -21.04 4.83 -29.24
CA LEU A 391 -21.89 3.67 -28.95
C LEU A 391 -23.37 3.94 -29.29
N THR A 392 -23.83 5.19 -29.16
CA THR A 392 -25.18 5.58 -29.59
C THR A 392 -25.33 5.45 -31.11
N LEU A 393 -24.33 5.87 -31.90
CA LEU A 393 -24.36 5.68 -33.37
C LEU A 393 -24.39 4.20 -33.77
N VAL A 394 -23.73 3.33 -32.99
CA VAL A 394 -23.78 1.86 -33.19
C VAL A 394 -25.17 1.32 -32.87
N ASP A 395 -25.76 1.73 -31.74
CA ASP A 395 -27.12 1.32 -31.33
C ASP A 395 -28.18 1.75 -32.36
N ASP A 396 -28.05 2.98 -32.87
CA ASP A 396 -28.93 3.55 -33.90
C ASP A 396 -28.70 2.94 -35.30
N LYS A 397 -27.74 2.00 -35.42
CA LYS A 397 -27.34 1.34 -36.67
C LYS A 397 -26.88 2.31 -37.76
N LEU A 398 -26.42 3.50 -37.38
CA LEU A 398 -25.82 4.48 -38.29
C LEU A 398 -24.42 4.05 -38.71
N ILE A 399 -23.73 3.33 -37.83
CA ILE A 399 -22.47 2.63 -38.09
C ILE A 399 -22.58 1.18 -37.58
N ASN A 400 -21.71 0.28 -38.05
CA ASN A 400 -21.65 -1.09 -37.51
C ASN A 400 -20.45 -1.26 -36.57
N ALA A 401 -20.52 -2.24 -35.66
CA ALA A 401 -19.49 -2.50 -34.66
C ALA A 401 -18.13 -2.92 -35.25
N ASN A 402 -18.11 -3.39 -36.49
CA ASN A 402 -16.90 -3.83 -37.20
C ASN A 402 -16.39 -2.78 -38.20
N THR A 403 -16.90 -1.54 -38.15
CA THR A 403 -16.42 -0.46 -39.02
C THR A 403 -15.12 0.07 -38.42
N GLY A 404 -14.03 -0.63 -38.72
CA GLY A 404 -12.69 -0.38 -38.19
C GLY A 404 -11.77 -1.53 -38.53
#